data_AF-A0A6G7RR32-F1
#
_entry.id   AF-A0A6G7RR32-F1
#
_cell.length_a   1.000
_cell.length_b   1.000
_cell.length_c   1.000
_cell.angle_alpha   90.00
_cell.angle_beta   90.00
_cell.angle_gamma   90.00
#
_symmetry.space_group_name_H-M   'P 1'
#
loop_
_entity.id
_entity.type
_entity.pdbx_description
1 polymer ?
#
loop_
_entity_poly.entity_id
_entity_poly.type
_entity_poly.pdbx_seq_one_letter_code
_entity_poly.pdbx_strand_id
1 'polypeptide(L)' 'MNFIKEEHEDRKDYILQKDKTTKNVTKFVILALAICIIGVIASGLYFKWF' A
#
# COMPACT_ATOMS: atom_id res chain seq x y z
N MET A 1 -10.21 -27.11 8.74
CA MET A 1 -9.90 -25.81 8.11
C MET A 1 -9.26 -24.94 9.18
N ASN A 2 -7.99 -24.56 9.00
CA ASN A 2 -7.29 -23.69 9.95
C ASN A 2 -7.43 -22.23 9.50
N PHE A 3 -7.90 -21.37 10.41
CA PHE A 3 -8.23 -19.97 10.09
C PHE A 3 -7.02 -19.03 10.15
N ILE A 4 -5.95 -19.45 10.84
CA ILE A 4 -4.76 -18.64 11.08
C ILE A 4 -3.58 -19.28 10.35
N LYS A 5 -2.81 -18.47 9.62
CA LYS A 5 -1.60 -18.89 8.92
C LYS A 5 -0.49 -19.12 9.94
N GLU A 6 0.01 -20.35 10.05
CA GLU A 6 1.25 -20.64 10.76
C GLU A 6 2.47 -20.28 9.90
N GLU A 7 3.54 -19.81 10.54
CA GLU A 7 4.71 -19.18 9.91
C GLU A 7 5.43 -20.10 8.90
N HIS A 8 5.29 -21.42 9.05
CA HIS A 8 5.95 -22.44 8.24
C HIS A 8 5.06 -23.10 7.17
N GLU A 9 3.80 -22.67 7.00
CA GLU A 9 2.87 -23.32 6.07
C GLU A 9 2.68 -22.51 4.77
N ASP A 10 3.22 -23.05 3.67
CA ASP A 10 3.17 -22.49 2.30
C ASP A 10 1.83 -22.76 1.57
N ARG A 11 0.73 -22.93 2.32
CA ARG A 11 -0.60 -23.13 1.73
C ARG A 11 -1.21 -21.79 1.33
N LYS A 12 -1.76 -21.70 0.11
CA LYS A 12 -2.31 -20.46 -0.48
C LYS A 12 -3.79 -20.21 -0.12
N ASP A 13 -4.46 -21.17 0.51
CA ASP A 13 -5.92 -21.16 0.75
C ASP A 13 -6.34 -20.62 2.14
N TYR A 14 -5.77 -19.49 2.58
CA TYR A 14 -6.22 -18.84 3.82
C TYR A 14 -7.11 -17.64 3.53
N ILE A 15 -8.30 -17.62 4.12
CA ILE A 15 -9.28 -16.51 4.01
C ILE A 15 -8.68 -15.18 4.54
N LEU A 16 -7.79 -15.27 5.54
CA LEU A 16 -7.09 -14.13 6.13
C LEU A 16 -5.65 -13.94 5.62
N GLN A 17 -5.25 -14.64 4.55
CA GLN A 17 -3.98 -14.32 3.89
C GLN A 17 -4.13 -12.95 3.21
N LYS A 18 -3.51 -11.91 3.77
CA LYS A 18 -3.14 -10.76 2.97
C LYS A 18 -2.16 -11.25 1.92
N ASP A 19 -2.68 -11.50 0.73
CA ASP A 19 -1.90 -11.96 -0.40
C ASP A 19 -0.65 -11.09 -0.54
N LYS A 20 0.51 -11.70 -0.80
CA LYS A 20 1.77 -10.95 -0.98
C LYS A 20 1.61 -9.87 -2.05
N THR A 21 0.76 -10.14 -3.05
CA THR A 21 0.36 -9.19 -4.10
C THR A 21 -0.42 -8.02 -3.53
N THR A 22 -1.42 -8.25 -2.69
CA THR A 22 -2.18 -7.19 -2.00
C THR A 22 -1.27 -6.32 -1.15
N LYS A 23 -0.33 -6.92 -0.38
CA LYS A 23 0.63 -6.16 0.43
C LYS A 23 1.55 -5.28 -0.42
N ASN A 24 1.98 -5.76 -1.59
CA ASN A 24 2.83 -5.00 -2.50
C ASN A 24 2.06 -3.87 -3.19
N VAL A 25 0.85 -4.15 -3.69
CA VAL A 25 -0.01 -3.14 -4.33
C VAL A 25 -0.39 -2.07 -3.32
N THR A 26 -0.76 -2.42 -2.08
CA THR A 26 -1.07 -1.43 -1.04
C THR A 26 0.12 -0.51 -0.78
N LYS A 27 1.36 -1.05 -0.69
CA LYS A 27 2.56 -0.21 -0.52
C LYS A 27 2.77 0.73 -1.71
N PHE A 28 2.58 0.26 -2.93
CA PHE A 28 2.69 1.08 -4.14
C PHE A 28 1.66 2.23 -4.14
N VAL A 29 0.41 1.95 -3.80
CA VAL A 29 -0.67 2.95 -3.75
C VAL A 29 -0.38 4.01 -2.70
N ILE A 30 0.09 3.62 -1.50
CA ILE A 30 0.47 4.56 -0.44
C ILE A 30 1.60 5.49 -0.91
N LEU A 31 2.62 4.94 -1.60
CA LEU A 31 3.73 5.73 -2.11
C LEU A 31 3.27 6.72 -3.19
N ALA A 32 2.42 6.28 -4.12
CA ALA A 32 1.85 7.13 -5.16
C ALA A 32 1.02 8.28 -4.57
N LEU A 33 0.19 7.99 -3.55
CA LEU A 33 -0.59 9.01 -2.85
C LEU A 33 0.31 10.04 -2.15
N ALA A 34 1.39 9.60 -1.50
CA ALA A 34 2.34 10.51 -0.87
C ALA A 34 2.97 11.48 -1.88
N ILE A 35 3.36 10.98 -3.05
CA ILE A 35 3.92 11.81 -4.14
C ILE A 35 2.89 12.83 -4.62
N CYS A 36 1.63 12.43 -4.82
CA CYS A 36 0.57 13.35 -5.22
C CYS A 36 0.36 14.48 -4.20
N ILE A 37 0.38 14.16 -2.90
CA ILE A 37 0.24 15.17 -1.84
C ILE A 37 1.40 16.17 -1.88
N ILE A 38 2.64 15.69 -2.04
CA ILE A 38 3.82 16.55 -2.15
C ILE A 38 3.69 17.46 -3.39
N GLY A 39 3.23 16.91 -4.52
CA GLY A 39 2.99 17.69 -5.74
C GLY A 39 1.96 18.80 -5.55
N VAL A 40 0.85 18.53 -4.85
CA VAL A 40 -0.17 19.55 -4.53
C VAL A 40 0.39 20.64 -3.62
N ILE A 41 1.17 20.27 -2.58
CA ILE A 41 1.79 21.24 -1.68
C ILE A 41 2.80 22.11 -2.44
N ALA A 42 3.68 21.49 -3.24
CA ALA A 42 4.68 22.20 -4.03
C ALA A 42 4.04 23.13 -5.06
N SER A 43 2.99 22.65 -5.74
CA SER A 43 2.17 23.46 -6.66
C SER A 43 1.53 24.63 -5.93
N GLY A 44 0.90 24.41 -4.77
CA GLY A 44 0.29 25.47 -3.96
C GLY A 44 1.29 26.51 -3.47
N LEU A 45 2.52 26.10 -3.10
CA LEU A 45 3.60 27.02 -2.74
C LEU A 45 4.10 27.81 -3.96
N TYR A 46 4.27 27.15 -5.11
CA TYR A 46 4.69 27.78 -6.35
C TYR A 46 3.66 28.80 -6.86
N PHE A 47 2.38 28.44 -6.87
CA PHE A 47 1.28 29.34 -7.25
C PHE A 47 1.00 30.44 -6.24
N LYS A 48 1.36 30.28 -4.96
CA LYS A 48 1.27 31.38 -3.98
C LYS A 48 2.43 32.36 -4.13
N TRP A 49 3.55 31.91 -4.69
CA TRP A 49 4.77 32.71 -4.87
C TRP A 49 4.75 33.55 -6.16
N PHE A 50 3.94 33.18 -7.16
CA PHE A 50 3.66 33.95 -8.37
C PHE A 50 2.38 34.77 -8.22
#